data_AF-A0A1W9YN32-F1
#
_entry.id   AF-A0A1W9YN32-F1
#
_cell.length_a   1.000
_cell.length_b   1.000
_cell.length_c   1.000
_cell.angle_alpha   90.00
_cell.angle_beta   90.00
_cell.angle_gamma   90.00
#
_symmetry.space_group_name_H-M   'P 1'
#
loop_
_entity.id
_entity.type
_entity.pdbx_description
1 polymer ?
#
loop_
_entity_poly.entity_id
_entity_poly.type
_entity_poly.pdbx_seq_one_letter_code
_entity_poly.pdbx_strand_id
1 'polypeptide(L)'
;KKYGKKLSWADLIVFAGNCALESMGFKTFGFGFGRVDQWEPDGVYWGKEATWLGDERYSGKRDLENPLAAVQMGLIYVNPEGPNGNPDPMAAAVDIRETFRRMAMNDVETAALIVGGHTFGKTHGAGPADLVGPEPEAAPLEQMGLGWKSSYGTGT
;
A
#
# COMPACT_ATOMS: atom_id res chain seq x y z
N LYS A 1 10.37 -13.52 16.69
CA LYS A 1 11.36 -14.22 17.57
C LYS A 1 10.81 -14.59 18.95
N LYS A 2 10.46 -13.64 19.82
CA LYS A 2 10.02 -13.91 21.21
C LYS A 2 8.79 -14.84 21.33
N TYR A 3 7.77 -14.63 20.48
CA TYR A 3 6.49 -15.34 20.57
C TYR A 3 6.42 -16.62 19.71
N GLY A 4 7.39 -16.80 18.80
CA GLY A 4 7.48 -17.96 17.91
C GLY A 4 6.15 -18.33 17.25
N LYS A 5 5.87 -19.64 17.16
CA LYS A 5 4.66 -20.21 16.57
C LYS A 5 3.32 -19.86 17.26
N LYS A 6 3.34 -19.09 18.36
CA LYS A 6 2.10 -18.62 19.01
C LYS A 6 1.51 -17.38 18.33
N LEU A 7 2.24 -16.78 17.40
CA LEU A 7 1.83 -15.57 16.71
C LEU A 7 2.33 -15.62 15.27
N SER A 8 1.41 -15.63 14.32
CA SER A 8 1.72 -15.54 12.89
C SER A 8 2.19 -14.13 12.52
N TRP A 9 2.97 -14.03 11.45
CA TRP A 9 3.26 -12.73 10.82
C TRP A 9 1.98 -12.06 10.33
N ALA A 10 1.05 -12.84 9.76
CA ALA A 10 -0.23 -12.33 9.29
C ALA A 10 -1.02 -11.58 10.38
N ASP A 11 -1.09 -12.11 11.61
CA ASP A 11 -1.72 -11.39 12.73
C ASP A 11 -0.82 -10.29 13.28
N LEU A 12 0.49 -10.52 13.41
CA LEU A 12 1.42 -9.56 14.01
C LEU A 12 1.45 -8.22 13.25
N ILE A 13 1.46 -8.24 11.92
CA ILE A 13 1.54 -7.03 11.09
C ILE A 13 0.34 -6.11 11.37
N VAL A 14 -0.88 -6.64 11.34
CA VAL A 14 -2.09 -5.84 11.59
C VAL A 14 -2.29 -5.52 13.07
N PHE A 15 -1.86 -6.41 13.98
CA PHE A 15 -1.92 -6.16 15.42
C PHE A 15 -0.97 -5.02 15.83
N ALA A 16 0.20 -4.94 15.20
CA ALA A 16 1.13 -3.84 15.42
C ALA A 16 0.52 -2.49 15.04
N GLY A 17 -0.20 -2.41 13.91
CA GLY A 17 -0.97 -1.22 13.53
C GLY A 17 -2.04 -0.85 14.56
N ASN A 18 -2.81 -1.83 15.05
CA ASN A 18 -3.80 -1.61 16.11
C ASN A 18 -3.15 -1.09 17.40
N CYS A 19 -2.02 -1.66 17.80
CA CYS A 19 -1.25 -1.21 18.96
C CYS A 19 -0.67 0.20 18.77
N ALA A 20 -0.27 0.56 17.56
CA ALA A 20 0.22 1.91 17.25
C ALA A 20 -0.87 2.97 17.43
N LEU A 21 -2.10 2.68 16.98
CA LEU A 21 -3.24 3.57 17.20
C LEU A 21 -3.51 3.78 18.71
N GLU A 22 -3.58 2.67 19.47
CA GLU A 22 -3.80 2.72 20.92
C GLU A 22 -2.67 3.48 21.64
N SER A 23 -1.41 3.27 21.26
CA SER A 23 -0.27 3.94 21.90
C SER A 23 -0.24 5.44 21.63
N MET A 24 -0.87 5.90 20.54
CA MET A 24 -1.02 7.31 20.18
C MET A 24 -2.36 7.91 20.65
N GLY A 25 -3.13 7.18 21.48
CA GLY A 25 -4.34 7.69 22.12
C GLY A 25 -5.64 7.49 21.34
N PHE A 26 -5.63 6.70 20.27
CA PHE A 26 -6.83 6.32 19.53
C PHE A 26 -7.34 4.95 19.99
N LYS A 27 -8.51 4.93 20.64
CA LYS A 27 -9.15 3.68 21.06
C LYS A 27 -9.75 2.96 19.86
N THR A 28 -9.27 1.74 19.62
CA THR A 28 -9.73 0.88 18.53
C THR A 28 -11.05 0.18 18.86
N PHE A 29 -11.77 -0.27 17.84
CA PHE A 29 -13.06 -0.95 18.03
C PHE A 29 -12.90 -2.35 18.64
N GLY A 30 -11.85 -3.06 18.26
CA GLY A 30 -11.53 -4.42 18.74
C GLY A 30 -10.51 -5.11 17.85
N PHE A 31 -10.05 -6.30 18.24
CA PHE A 31 -9.08 -7.08 17.48
C PHE A 31 -9.34 -8.58 17.57
N GLY A 32 -9.17 -9.29 16.45
CA GLY A 32 -9.29 -10.75 16.36
C GLY A 32 -8.03 -11.38 15.75
N PHE A 33 -7.47 -12.35 16.48
CA PHE A 33 -6.39 -13.24 16.01
C PHE A 33 -6.97 -14.44 15.26
N GLY A 34 -6.13 -15.16 14.52
CA GLY A 34 -6.48 -16.41 13.84
C GLY A 34 -6.00 -16.48 12.40
N ARG A 35 -5.31 -15.46 11.87
CA ARG A 35 -4.72 -15.55 10.52
C ARG A 35 -3.54 -16.50 10.56
N VAL A 36 -3.50 -17.45 9.63
CA VAL A 36 -2.43 -18.45 9.53
C VAL A 36 -1.40 -17.96 8.53
N ASP A 37 -0.12 -18.09 8.86
CA ASP A 37 0.95 -17.80 7.91
C ASP A 37 0.93 -18.79 6.74
N GLN A 38 1.26 -18.29 5.56
CA GLN A 38 1.54 -19.09 4.37
C GLN A 38 3.05 -19.06 4.11
N TRP A 39 3.52 -20.03 3.33
CA TRP A 39 4.96 -20.26 3.11
C TRP A 39 5.41 -19.97 1.68
N GLU A 40 4.46 -19.58 0.82
CA GLU A 40 4.66 -19.19 -0.56
C GLU A 40 3.63 -18.10 -0.93
N PRO A 41 3.90 -17.27 -1.95
CA PRO A 41 2.97 -16.25 -2.41
C PRO A 41 1.73 -16.87 -3.09
N ASP A 42 0.60 -16.18 -2.97
CA ASP A 42 -0.65 -16.56 -3.65
C ASP A 42 -0.64 -16.16 -5.15
N GLY A 43 -1.27 -16.96 -5.99
CA GLY A 43 -1.34 -16.79 -7.44
C GLY A 43 -2.35 -15.75 -7.89
N VAL A 44 -2.23 -14.52 -7.42
CA VAL A 44 -3.19 -13.44 -7.69
C VAL A 44 -2.88 -12.72 -9.00
N TYR A 45 -3.92 -12.47 -9.80
CA TYR A 45 -3.83 -11.61 -11.00
C TYR A 45 -3.92 -10.13 -10.61
N TRP A 46 -2.79 -9.40 -10.75
CA TRP A 46 -2.67 -7.98 -10.40
C TRP A 46 -2.79 -7.01 -11.59
N GLY A 47 -3.03 -7.55 -12.78
CA GLY A 47 -3.07 -6.80 -14.04
C GLY A 47 -2.09 -7.38 -15.06
N LYS A 48 -2.21 -6.92 -16.30
CA LYS A 48 -1.41 -7.39 -17.44
C LYS A 48 -0.13 -6.59 -17.68
N GLU A 49 0.02 -5.45 -17.00
CA GLU A 49 1.15 -4.57 -17.19
C GLU A 49 2.47 -5.25 -16.81
N ALA A 50 3.46 -5.17 -17.69
CA ALA A 50 4.80 -5.73 -17.46
C ALA A 50 5.78 -4.70 -16.87
N THR A 51 5.32 -3.52 -16.49
CA THR A 51 6.14 -2.43 -15.96
C THR A 51 5.50 -1.84 -14.71
N TRP A 52 6.31 -1.62 -13.67
CA TRP A 52 5.87 -0.96 -12.45
C TRP A 52 5.28 0.42 -12.76
N LEU A 53 4.17 0.75 -12.09
CA LEU A 53 3.39 1.97 -12.30
C LEU A 53 2.79 2.11 -13.72
N GLY A 54 2.82 1.06 -14.54
CA GLY A 54 2.10 1.02 -15.81
C GLY A 54 0.58 1.07 -15.62
N ASP A 55 -0.11 1.58 -16.65
CA ASP A 55 -1.56 1.59 -16.76
C ASP A 55 -1.96 1.07 -18.15
N GLU A 56 -2.49 -0.15 -18.20
CA GLU A 56 -3.17 -0.71 -19.37
C GLU A 56 -4.54 -1.28 -18.99
N ARG A 57 -5.13 -0.78 -17.89
CA ARG A 57 -6.26 -1.40 -17.19
C ARG A 57 -7.57 -0.63 -17.29
N TYR A 58 -7.58 0.46 -18.04
CA TYR A 58 -8.78 1.25 -18.29
C TYR A 58 -9.33 1.05 -19.70
N SER A 59 -10.65 1.13 -19.82
CA SER A 59 -11.38 1.21 -21.08
C SER A 59 -12.52 2.21 -20.99
N GLY A 60 -13.22 2.45 -22.10
CA GLY A 60 -14.38 3.35 -22.12
C GLY A 60 -14.00 4.77 -21.69
N LYS A 61 -14.76 5.32 -20.73
CA LYS A 61 -14.45 6.65 -20.17
C LYS A 61 -13.36 6.58 -19.11
N ARG A 62 -13.54 5.68 -18.14
CA ARG A 62 -12.60 5.40 -17.05
C ARG A 62 -13.02 4.10 -16.34
N ASP A 63 -13.39 3.10 -17.13
CA ASP A 63 -13.89 1.81 -16.63
C ASP A 63 -12.69 0.91 -16.33
N LEU A 64 -12.39 0.74 -15.03
CA LEU A 64 -11.28 -0.09 -14.56
C LEU A 64 -11.59 -1.58 -14.78
N GLU A 65 -10.63 -2.32 -15.33
CA GLU A 65 -10.70 -3.76 -15.60
C GLU A 65 -11.03 -4.55 -14.33
N ASN A 66 -11.96 -5.51 -14.43
CA ASN A 66 -12.19 -6.49 -13.35
C ASN A 66 -11.17 -7.63 -13.47
N PRO A 67 -10.61 -8.16 -12.36
CA PRO A 67 -11.01 -7.93 -10.96
C PRO A 67 -10.24 -6.82 -10.23
N LEU A 68 -9.53 -5.95 -10.97
CA LEU A 68 -8.58 -5.00 -10.38
C LEU A 68 -9.26 -3.92 -9.55
N ALA A 69 -8.56 -3.46 -8.52
CA ALA A 69 -9.03 -2.41 -7.59
C ALA A 69 -8.01 -1.28 -7.37
N ALA A 70 -6.97 -1.20 -8.21
CA ALA A 70 -5.93 -0.17 -8.18
C ALA A 70 -5.71 0.45 -9.56
N VAL A 71 -5.39 1.74 -9.61
CA VAL A 71 -5.32 2.52 -10.85
C VAL A 71 -4.05 2.28 -11.69
N GLN A 72 -2.97 1.76 -11.09
CA GLN A 72 -1.71 1.46 -11.76
C GLN A 72 -1.06 0.21 -11.13
N MET A 73 -0.20 -0.46 -11.88
CA MET A 73 0.52 -1.65 -11.40
C MET A 73 1.42 -1.31 -10.21
N GLY A 74 1.27 -2.05 -9.10
CA GLY A 74 2.04 -1.85 -7.88
C GLY A 74 1.53 -0.78 -6.91
N LEU A 75 0.44 -0.06 -7.24
CA LEU A 75 -0.24 0.81 -6.27
C LEU A 75 -1.29 0.05 -5.45
N ILE A 76 -1.57 0.53 -4.24
CA ILE A 76 -2.62 -0.05 -3.38
C ILE A 76 -4.02 0.35 -3.85
N TYR A 77 -4.25 1.65 -4.10
CA TYR A 77 -5.54 2.20 -4.55
C TYR A 77 -5.32 3.15 -5.72
N VAL A 78 -4.88 4.37 -5.43
CA VAL A 78 -4.75 5.48 -6.36
C VAL A 78 -3.33 6.03 -6.39
N ASN A 79 -3.03 6.82 -7.42
CA ASN A 79 -1.80 7.60 -7.47
C ASN A 79 -1.90 8.82 -6.53
N PRO A 80 -0.95 9.00 -5.59
CA PRO A 80 -0.98 10.12 -4.65
C PRO A 80 -0.83 11.49 -5.29
N GLU A 81 -0.33 11.57 -6.52
CA GLU A 81 -0.18 12.80 -7.31
C GLU A 81 -1.38 13.07 -8.22
N GLY A 82 -2.42 12.23 -8.12
CA GLY A 82 -3.63 12.30 -8.96
C GLY A 82 -3.53 11.44 -10.24
N PRO A 83 -4.62 11.35 -11.01
CA PRO A 83 -4.73 10.44 -12.17
C PRO A 83 -3.58 10.62 -13.15
N ASN A 84 -2.78 9.57 -13.35
CA ASN A 84 -1.61 9.57 -14.24
C ASN A 84 -0.58 10.68 -13.90
N GLY A 85 -0.47 11.05 -12.62
CA GLY A 85 0.40 12.13 -12.15
C GLY A 85 -0.14 13.53 -12.43
N ASN A 86 -1.40 13.68 -12.87
CA ASN A 86 -2.04 14.98 -13.00
C ASN A 86 -2.69 15.37 -11.66
N PRO A 87 -2.24 16.44 -10.99
CA PRO A 87 -2.69 16.83 -9.66
C PRO A 87 -4.04 17.56 -9.67
N ASP A 88 -5.06 16.97 -10.31
CA ASP A 88 -6.45 17.42 -10.25
C ASP A 88 -7.18 16.67 -9.12
N PRO A 89 -7.54 17.35 -8.01
CA PRO A 89 -8.20 16.71 -6.87
C PRO A 89 -9.60 16.18 -7.19
N MET A 90 -10.32 16.81 -8.12
CA MET A 90 -11.67 16.37 -8.53
C MET A 90 -11.60 15.12 -9.38
N ALA A 91 -10.62 15.04 -10.28
CA ALA A 91 -10.35 13.81 -11.01
C ALA A 91 -9.87 12.69 -10.07
N ALA A 92 -8.97 13.00 -9.12
CA ALA A 92 -8.48 12.03 -8.13
C ALA A 92 -9.61 11.46 -7.26
N ALA A 93 -10.60 12.28 -6.88
CA ALA A 93 -11.74 11.85 -6.07
C ALA A 93 -12.61 10.79 -6.78
N VAL A 94 -12.65 10.78 -8.11
CA VAL A 94 -13.35 9.73 -8.88
C VAL A 94 -12.64 8.39 -8.72
N ASP A 95 -11.32 8.37 -8.87
CA ASP A 95 -10.50 7.17 -8.70
C ASP A 95 -10.53 6.66 -7.26
N ILE A 96 -10.43 7.57 -6.27
CA ILE A 96 -10.52 7.23 -4.85
C ILE A 96 -11.83 6.50 -4.58
N ARG A 97 -12.97 7.07 -5.00
CA ARG A 97 -14.27 6.46 -4.79
C ARG A 97 -14.37 5.07 -5.42
N GLU A 98 -13.96 4.91 -6.68
CA GLU A 98 -14.10 3.64 -7.39
C GLU A 98 -13.21 2.54 -6.80
N THR A 99 -11.95 2.84 -6.53
CA THR A 99 -10.99 1.87 -5.96
C THR A 99 -11.38 1.43 -4.55
N PHE A 100 -11.77 2.37 -3.68
CA PHE A 100 -12.26 2.04 -2.33
C PHE A 100 -13.58 1.26 -2.38
N ARG A 101 -14.49 1.59 -3.30
CA ARG A 101 -15.73 0.80 -3.51
C ARG A 101 -15.41 -0.64 -3.90
N ARG A 102 -14.42 -0.88 -4.76
CA ARG A 102 -13.96 -2.23 -5.12
C ARG A 102 -13.28 -2.97 -3.96
N MET A 103 -12.79 -2.23 -2.96
CA MET A 103 -12.30 -2.77 -1.69
C MET A 103 -13.33 -2.68 -0.55
N ALA A 104 -14.61 -2.67 -0.91
CA ALA A 104 -15.76 -2.74 0.00
C ALA A 104 -15.91 -1.57 1.00
N MET A 105 -15.37 -0.39 0.67
CA MET A 105 -15.54 0.83 1.46
C MET A 105 -16.46 1.83 0.75
N ASN A 106 -17.46 2.34 1.47
CA ASN A 106 -18.32 3.42 1.01
C ASN A 106 -17.69 4.80 1.20
N ASP A 107 -18.37 5.89 0.81
CA ASP A 107 -17.84 7.25 0.90
C ASP A 107 -17.45 7.68 2.33
N VAL A 108 -18.24 7.31 3.34
CA VAL A 108 -17.98 7.68 4.74
C VAL A 108 -16.76 6.91 5.27
N GLU A 109 -16.70 5.61 5.00
CA GLU A 109 -15.57 4.76 5.40
C GLU A 109 -14.28 5.20 4.71
N THR A 110 -14.34 5.51 3.43
CA THR A 110 -13.20 6.01 2.63
C THR A 110 -12.66 7.30 3.22
N ALA A 111 -13.54 8.28 3.47
CA ALA A 111 -13.13 9.54 4.08
C ALA A 111 -12.52 9.33 5.47
N ALA A 112 -13.13 8.49 6.30
CA ALA A 112 -12.65 8.19 7.64
C ALA A 112 -11.28 7.51 7.64
N LEU A 113 -11.04 6.55 6.74
CA LEU A 113 -9.76 5.84 6.62
C LEU A 113 -8.64 6.78 6.18
N ILE A 114 -8.87 7.61 5.16
CA ILE A 114 -7.84 8.53 4.64
C ILE A 114 -7.49 9.59 5.69
N VAL A 115 -8.49 10.25 6.27
CA VAL A 115 -8.25 11.28 7.30
C VAL A 115 -7.65 10.66 8.57
N GLY A 116 -8.19 9.52 9.02
CA GLY A 116 -7.68 8.81 10.19
C GLY A 116 -6.23 8.36 10.02
N GLY A 117 -5.88 7.80 8.86
CA GLY A 117 -4.50 7.42 8.54
C GLY A 117 -3.56 8.62 8.48
N HIS A 118 -3.94 9.68 7.75
CA HIS A 118 -3.10 10.88 7.59
C HIS A 118 -3.07 11.81 8.81
N THR A 119 -3.78 11.49 9.89
CA THR A 119 -3.59 12.14 11.20
C THR A 119 -2.23 11.79 11.82
N PHE A 120 -1.57 10.73 11.36
CA PHE A 120 -0.32 10.23 11.91
C PHE A 120 0.82 10.26 10.89
N GLY A 121 2.05 10.45 11.38
CA GLY A 121 3.26 10.26 10.59
C GLY A 121 3.51 11.35 9.54
N LYS A 122 4.12 10.93 8.41
CA LYS A 122 4.55 11.79 7.30
C LYS A 122 4.93 10.96 6.07
N THR A 123 5.01 11.62 4.91
CA THR A 123 5.62 11.07 3.68
C THR A 123 7.14 11.27 3.68
N HIS A 124 7.86 10.64 2.73
CA HIS A 124 9.32 10.72 2.62
C HIS A 124 9.73 10.99 1.15
N GLY A 125 10.43 12.11 0.91
CA GLY A 125 10.87 12.55 -0.41
C GLY A 125 11.99 13.59 -0.29
N ALA A 126 13.00 13.28 0.53
CA ALA A 126 14.04 14.23 0.91
C ALA A 126 15.11 14.48 -0.17
N GLY A 127 15.15 13.62 -1.20
CA GLY A 127 16.11 13.70 -2.29
C GLY A 127 15.56 13.04 -3.56
N PRO A 128 16.32 13.08 -4.65
CA PRO A 128 15.94 12.50 -5.94
C PRO A 128 15.62 10.99 -5.84
N ALA A 129 14.56 10.55 -6.53
CA ALA A 129 14.11 9.16 -6.51
C ALA A 129 15.06 8.20 -7.25
N ASP A 130 15.85 8.70 -8.21
CA ASP A 130 16.86 7.93 -8.95
C ASP A 130 18.07 7.51 -8.10
N LEU A 131 18.21 8.07 -6.89
CA LEU A 131 19.20 7.66 -5.91
C LEU A 131 18.74 6.48 -5.04
N VAL A 132 17.53 5.97 -5.25
CA VAL A 132 16.97 4.79 -4.60
C VAL A 132 17.29 3.55 -5.45
N GLY A 133 17.93 2.55 -4.82
CA GLY A 133 18.31 1.30 -5.44
C GLY A 133 17.14 0.33 -5.70
N PRO A 134 17.44 -0.89 -6.16
CA PRO A 134 16.44 -1.89 -6.52
C PRO A 134 15.54 -2.30 -5.35
N GLU A 135 14.32 -2.73 -5.66
CA GLU A 135 13.35 -3.33 -4.74
C GLU A 135 13.86 -4.67 -4.14
N PRO A 136 13.26 -5.16 -3.03
CA PRO A 136 13.80 -6.32 -2.29
C PRO A 136 14.08 -7.59 -3.12
N GLU A 137 13.21 -7.92 -4.09
CA GLU A 137 13.38 -9.12 -4.92
C GLU A 137 14.51 -9.00 -5.95
N ALA A 138 14.92 -7.78 -6.29
CA ALA A 138 16.03 -7.48 -7.20
C ALA A 138 17.30 -7.00 -6.47
N ALA A 139 17.25 -6.92 -5.13
CA ALA A 139 18.35 -6.45 -4.32
C ALA A 139 19.47 -7.51 -4.20
N PRO A 140 20.74 -7.09 -4.07
CA PRO A 140 21.85 -8.02 -3.93
C PRO A 140 21.81 -8.70 -2.56
N LEU A 141 22.32 -9.94 -2.49
CA LEU A 141 22.14 -10.83 -1.35
C LEU A 141 22.61 -10.19 -0.04
N GLU A 142 23.68 -9.40 -0.04
CA GLU A 142 24.23 -8.75 1.16
C GLU A 142 23.26 -7.78 1.86
N GLN A 143 22.16 -7.38 1.20
CA GLN A 143 21.09 -6.59 1.82
C GLN A 143 20.09 -7.42 2.64
N MET A 144 20.25 -8.75 2.68
CA MET A 144 19.54 -9.65 3.59
C MET A 144 18.00 -9.54 3.51
N GLY A 145 17.47 -9.45 2.29
CA GLY A 145 16.03 -9.34 2.03
C GLY A 145 15.46 -7.92 2.19
N LEU A 146 16.30 -6.91 2.38
CA LEU A 146 15.94 -5.50 2.26
C LEU A 146 16.19 -4.99 0.84
N GLY A 147 15.52 -3.89 0.47
CA GLY A 147 15.69 -3.20 -0.80
C GLY A 147 15.48 -1.69 -0.64
N TRP A 148 15.40 -0.97 -1.76
CA TRP A 148 15.28 0.50 -1.82
C TRP A 148 16.38 1.25 -1.06
N LYS A 149 17.57 0.65 -0.96
CA LYS A 149 18.75 1.30 -0.35
C LYS A 149 19.05 2.61 -1.07
N SER A 150 19.21 3.70 -0.33
CA SER A 150 19.42 5.02 -0.90
C SER A 150 20.88 5.46 -0.85
N SER A 151 21.34 6.10 -1.91
CA SER A 151 22.64 6.77 -1.95
C SER A 151 22.58 8.25 -1.54
N TYR A 152 21.38 8.76 -1.22
CA TYR A 152 21.17 10.15 -0.82
C TYR A 152 21.42 10.36 0.68
N GLY A 153 22.34 11.26 1.02
CA GLY A 153 22.64 11.63 2.40
C GLY A 153 23.02 10.40 3.25
N THR A 154 22.35 10.21 4.38
CA THR A 154 22.59 9.07 5.27
C THR A 154 21.84 7.80 4.87
N GLY A 155 21.24 7.70 3.68
CA GLY A 155 20.20 6.72 3.29
C GLY A 155 20.57 5.22 3.23
N THR A 156 21.47 4.78 4.11
CA THR A 156 21.93 3.42 4.39
C THR A 156 20.86 2.36 4.32
#